data_AF-A0A0B6YNL6-F1
#
_entry.id   AF-A0A0B6YNL6-F1
#
_cell.length_a   1.000
_cell.length_b   1.000
_cell.length_c   1.000
_cell.angle_alpha   90.00
_cell.angle_beta   90.00
_cell.angle_gamma   90.00
#
_symmetry.space_group_name_H-M   'P 1'
#
loop_
_entity.id
_entity.type
_entity.pdbx_description
1 polymer ?
#
loop_
_entity_poly.entity_id
_entity_poly.type
_entity_poly.pdbx_seq_one_letter_code
_entity_poly.pdbx_strand_id
1 'polypeptide(L)'
;DGSSRGYHHTEMVGNVYMLRESLALLSEKGLENSWRDHKECAELLYEGLEKLGLQLLVKDKNIRNPCVTPIKVPDGINRKAVSEYIMKHYSVDIPGGLEDMSDVVWRIGIMGYNSKPDNIALVLKAFGEALDYVRNKYGA
;
A
#
# COMPACT_ATOMS: atom_id res chain seq x y z
N ASP A 1 -10.39 -33.20 -35.95
CA ASP A 1 -11.34 -32.31 -36.66
C ASP A 1 -11.00 -30.86 -36.33
N GLY A 2 -10.33 -30.17 -37.26
CA GLY A 2 -9.86 -28.81 -37.06
C GLY A 2 -11.02 -27.82 -36.88
N SER A 3 -11.47 -27.62 -35.64
CA SER A 3 -12.34 -26.51 -35.29
C SER A 3 -11.64 -25.22 -35.67
N SER A 4 -12.21 -24.47 -36.62
CA SER A 4 -11.72 -23.14 -36.95
C SER A 4 -11.68 -22.32 -35.66
N ARG A 5 -10.53 -21.74 -35.34
CA ARG A 5 -10.47 -20.74 -34.26
C ARG A 5 -11.25 -19.53 -34.76
N GLY A 6 -12.52 -19.47 -34.38
CA GLY A 6 -13.37 -18.32 -34.64
C GLY A 6 -12.83 -17.08 -33.93
N TYR A 7 -13.04 -15.91 -34.52
CA TYR A 7 -12.85 -14.64 -33.83
C TYR A 7 -13.79 -14.60 -32.62
N HIS A 8 -13.23 -14.49 -31.41
CA HIS A 8 -14.02 -14.33 -30.18
C HIS A 8 -14.36 -12.85 -29.94
N HIS A 9 -13.33 -12.00 -29.82
CA HIS A 9 -13.44 -10.56 -29.65
C HIS A 9 -12.06 -9.90 -29.87
N THR A 10 -12.03 -8.57 -29.99
CA THR A 10 -10.79 -7.80 -29.96
C THR A 10 -10.28 -7.70 -28.51
N GLU A 11 -9.12 -8.28 -28.27
CA GLU A 11 -8.43 -8.23 -26.99
C GLU A 11 -7.83 -6.84 -26.70
N MET A 12 -7.61 -6.54 -25.42
CA MET A 12 -6.77 -5.41 -25.00
C MET A 12 -5.28 -5.76 -25.17
N VAL A 13 -4.81 -5.77 -26.42
CA VAL A 13 -3.45 -6.21 -26.81
C VAL A 13 -2.36 -5.52 -25.97
N GLY A 14 -2.52 -4.22 -25.66
CA GLY A 14 -1.59 -3.49 -24.79
C GLY A 14 -1.48 -4.09 -23.38
N ASN A 15 -2.60 -4.49 -22.77
CA ASN A 15 -2.62 -5.12 -21.44
C ASN A 15 -1.97 -6.51 -21.46
N VAL A 16 -2.10 -7.24 -22.57
CA VAL A 16 -1.44 -8.54 -22.74
C VAL A 16 0.07 -8.38 -22.75
N TYR A 17 0.61 -7.38 -23.46
CA TYR A 17 2.04 -7.09 -23.44
C TYR A 17 2.52 -6.64 -22.06
N MET A 18 1.77 -5.74 -21.38
CA MET A 18 2.11 -5.31 -20.02
C MET A 18 2.10 -6.46 -19.01
N LEU A 19 1.12 -7.37 -19.11
CA LEU A 19 1.05 -8.56 -18.28
C LEU A 19 2.24 -9.50 -18.55
N ARG A 20 2.58 -9.73 -19.83
CA ARG A 20 3.74 -10.54 -20.22
C ARG A 20 5.03 -10.00 -19.61
N GLU A 21 5.29 -8.71 -19.71
CA GLU A 21 6.50 -8.10 -19.11
C GLU A 21 6.47 -8.15 -17.58
N SER A 22 5.32 -7.91 -16.96
CA SER A 22 5.18 -7.99 -15.49
C SER A 22 5.50 -9.39 -14.97
N LEU A 23 5.05 -10.42 -15.68
CA LEU A 23 5.35 -11.82 -15.37
C LEU A 23 6.81 -12.17 -15.65
N ALA A 24 7.41 -11.65 -16.72
CA ALA A 24 8.83 -11.84 -17.02
C ALA A 24 9.71 -11.28 -15.89
N LEU A 25 9.45 -10.05 -15.45
CA LEU A 25 10.16 -9.42 -14.32
C LEU A 25 10.02 -10.23 -13.02
N LEU A 26 8.82 -10.74 -12.73
CA LEU A 26 8.59 -11.59 -11.55
C LEU A 26 9.32 -12.93 -11.67
N SER A 27 9.32 -13.52 -12.87
CA SER A 27 10.02 -14.78 -13.15
C SER A 27 11.53 -14.64 -13.02
N GLU A 28 12.11 -13.53 -13.49
CA GLU A 28 13.54 -13.23 -13.34
C GLU A 28 13.93 -13.01 -11.87
N LYS A 29 13.08 -12.32 -11.11
CA LYS A 29 13.28 -12.11 -9.67
C LYS A 29 13.14 -13.41 -8.86
N GLY A 30 12.20 -14.26 -9.23
CA GLY A 30 11.77 -15.43 -8.46
C GLY A 30 10.70 -15.10 -7.41
N LEU A 31 9.76 -16.02 -7.19
CA LEU A 31 8.63 -15.84 -6.28
C LEU A 31 9.08 -15.67 -4.83
N GLU A 32 10.02 -16.49 -4.38
CA GLU A 32 10.52 -16.52 -3.01
C GLU A 32 11.22 -15.20 -2.65
N ASN A 33 12.01 -14.66 -3.59
CA ASN A 33 12.63 -13.34 -3.43
C ASN A 33 11.56 -12.25 -3.40
N SER A 34 10.55 -12.33 -4.26
CA SER A 34 9.43 -11.38 -4.23
C SER A 34 8.71 -11.40 -2.89
N TRP A 35 8.32 -12.57 -2.38
CA TRP A 35 7.65 -12.70 -1.09
C TRP A 35 8.52 -12.22 0.08
N ARG A 36 9.81 -12.55 0.07
CA ARG A 36 10.76 -12.09 1.08
C ARG A 36 10.80 -10.56 1.11
N ASP A 37 10.97 -9.90 -0.02
CA ASP A 37 11.06 -8.44 -0.09
C ASP A 37 9.78 -7.76 0.43
N HIS A 38 8.61 -8.30 0.07
CA HIS A 38 7.33 -7.78 0.57
C HIS A 38 7.21 -7.97 2.07
N LYS A 39 7.62 -9.13 2.61
CA LYS A 39 7.61 -9.39 4.05
C LYS A 39 8.55 -8.47 4.79
N GLU A 40 9.79 -8.32 4.34
CA GLU A 40 10.78 -7.44 4.96
C GLU A 40 10.31 -5.97 4.95
N CYS A 41 9.76 -5.50 3.83
CA CYS A 41 9.20 -4.16 3.74
C CYS A 41 7.97 -3.98 4.66
N ALA A 42 7.12 -5.00 4.78
CA ALA A 42 5.97 -4.98 5.67
C ALA A 42 6.41 -4.86 7.14
N GLU A 43 7.40 -5.63 7.55
CA GLU A 43 7.95 -5.58 8.92
C GLU A 43 8.52 -4.20 9.26
N LEU A 44 9.32 -3.62 8.35
CA LEU A 44 9.82 -2.25 8.50
C LEU A 44 8.69 -1.22 8.63
N LEU A 45 7.64 -1.38 7.83
CA LEU A 45 6.47 -0.51 7.89
C LEU A 45 5.73 -0.66 9.22
N TYR A 46 5.51 -1.89 9.70
CA TYR A 46 4.83 -2.17 10.96
C TYR A 46 5.55 -1.50 12.13
N GLU A 47 6.85 -1.75 12.26
CA GLU A 47 7.67 -1.17 13.32
C GLU A 47 7.68 0.36 13.27
N GLY A 48 7.78 0.93 12.06
CA GLY A 48 7.77 2.37 11.87
C GLY A 48 6.44 3.02 12.28
N LEU A 49 5.32 2.41 11.88
CA LEU A 49 3.99 2.91 12.22
C LEU A 49 3.72 2.81 13.73
N GLU A 50 4.13 1.70 14.37
CA GLU A 50 4.02 1.53 15.82
C GLU A 50 4.87 2.57 16.57
N LYS A 51 6.08 2.90 16.07
CA LYS A 51 6.93 3.98 16.62
C LYS A 51 6.30 5.37 16.48
N LEU A 52 5.46 5.60 15.46
CA LEU A 52 4.66 6.83 15.31
C LEU A 52 3.42 6.86 16.22
N GLY A 53 3.23 5.84 17.07
CA GLY A 53 2.09 5.72 17.97
C GLY A 53 0.80 5.28 17.27
N LEU A 54 0.88 4.80 16.02
CA LEU A 54 -0.27 4.31 15.27
C LEU A 54 -0.56 2.85 15.61
N GLN A 55 -1.84 2.50 15.58
CA GLN A 55 -2.28 1.12 15.81
C GLN A 55 -2.66 0.46 14.49
N LEU A 56 -2.06 -0.69 14.20
CA LEU A 56 -2.49 -1.53 13.09
C LEU A 56 -3.85 -2.17 13.40
N LEU A 57 -4.72 -2.28 12.39
CA LEU A 57 -6.06 -2.85 12.58
C LEU A 57 -5.98 -4.32 13.02
N VAL A 58 -5.12 -5.09 12.37
CA VAL A 58 -4.92 -6.52 12.63
C VAL A 58 -3.85 -6.69 13.71
N LYS A 59 -4.28 -7.02 14.93
CA LYS A 59 -3.38 -7.15 16.08
C LYS A 59 -2.44 -8.34 15.96
N ASP A 60 -2.96 -9.51 15.61
CA ASP A 60 -2.16 -10.73 15.46
C ASP A 60 -1.26 -10.62 14.23
N LYS A 61 0.05 -10.59 14.47
CA LYS A 61 1.09 -10.47 13.46
C LYS A 61 1.11 -11.64 12.48
N ASN A 62 0.70 -12.84 12.92
CA ASN A 62 0.80 -14.07 12.12
C ASN A 62 -0.23 -14.12 10.97
N ILE A 63 -1.28 -13.28 11.02
CA ILE A 63 -2.34 -13.22 10.02
C ILE A 63 -2.37 -11.89 9.26
N ARG A 64 -1.36 -11.03 9.43
CA ARG A 64 -1.25 -9.78 8.68
C ARG A 64 -0.92 -10.07 7.22
N ASN A 65 -1.56 -9.34 6.31
CA ASN A 65 -1.20 -9.36 4.89
C ASN A 65 0.05 -8.49 4.68
N PRO A 66 1.16 -9.02 4.14
CA PRO A 66 2.36 -8.24 3.90
C PRO A 66 2.15 -7.15 2.84
N CYS A 67 1.27 -7.35 1.87
CA CYS A 67 1.06 -6.41 0.76
C CYS A 67 0.16 -5.22 1.10
N VAL A 68 -0.72 -5.34 2.12
CA VAL A 68 -1.68 -4.29 2.48
C VAL A 68 -1.79 -4.17 4.00
N THR A 69 -1.46 -2.98 4.50
CA THR A 69 -1.45 -2.67 5.93
C THR A 69 -2.57 -1.70 6.27
N PRO A 70 -3.68 -2.18 6.89
CA PRO A 70 -4.70 -1.32 7.44
C PRO A 70 -4.28 -0.72 8.80
N ILE A 71 -4.41 0.59 8.93
CA ILE A 71 -4.00 1.37 10.11
C ILE A 71 -5.22 2.08 10.68
N LYS A 72 -5.49 1.91 11.96
CA LYS A 72 -6.59 2.63 12.63
C LYS A 72 -6.29 4.12 12.67
N VAL A 73 -7.31 4.92 12.34
CA VAL A 73 -7.25 6.36 12.56
C VAL A 73 -7.37 6.63 14.06
N PRO A 74 -6.40 7.34 14.68
CA PRO A 74 -6.53 7.73 16.08
C PRO A 74 -7.73 8.66 16.28
N ASP A 75 -8.35 8.59 17.46
CA ASP A 75 -9.44 9.49 17.82
C ASP A 75 -9.01 10.96 17.70
N GLY A 76 -9.91 11.79 17.17
CA GLY A 76 -9.64 13.23 16.96
C GLY A 76 -8.80 13.57 15.73
N ILE A 77 -8.19 12.59 15.06
CA ILE A 77 -7.41 12.84 13.83
C ILE A 77 -8.31 12.86 12.60
N ASN A 78 -8.26 13.95 11.83
CA ASN A 78 -8.90 14.01 10.52
C ASN A 78 -8.10 13.17 9.50
N ARG A 79 -8.63 11.97 9.21
CA ARG A 79 -8.05 11.02 8.24
C ARG A 79 -7.72 11.64 6.89
N LYS A 80 -8.65 12.40 6.31
CA LYS A 80 -8.51 12.99 4.97
C LYS A 80 -7.43 14.06 4.96
N ALA A 81 -7.35 14.89 6.00
CA ALA A 81 -6.33 15.93 6.11
C ALA A 81 -4.91 15.34 6.12
N VAL A 82 -4.71 14.19 6.78
CA VAL A 82 -3.43 13.45 6.74
C VAL A 82 -3.12 12.99 5.31
N SER A 83 -4.06 12.29 4.66
CA SER A 83 -3.88 11.81 3.28
C SER A 83 -3.63 12.95 2.28
N GLU A 84 -4.35 14.06 2.40
CA GLU A 84 -4.19 15.25 1.54
C GLU A 84 -2.82 15.92 1.74
N TYR A 85 -2.33 16.00 2.98
CA TYR A 85 -0.99 16.50 3.26
C TYR A 85 0.06 15.61 2.59
N ILE A 86 -0.04 14.29 2.78
CA ILE A 86 0.92 13.34 2.19
C ILE A 86 0.91 13.44 0.67
N MET A 87 -0.27 13.45 0.03
CA MET A 87 -0.37 13.63 -1.42
C MET A 87 0.28 14.94 -1.89
N LYS A 88 -0.05 16.06 -1.23
CA LYS A 88 0.43 17.39 -1.62
C LYS A 88 1.95 17.55 -1.49
N HIS A 89 2.55 16.99 -0.44
CA HIS A 89 3.96 17.21 -0.11
C HIS A 89 4.89 16.11 -0.61
N TYR A 90 4.36 14.90 -0.82
CA TYR A 90 5.16 13.71 -1.15
C TYR A 90 4.72 13.04 -2.46
N SER A 91 3.60 13.44 -3.07
CA SER A 91 3.01 12.75 -4.24
C SER A 91 2.75 11.26 -3.95
N VAL A 92 2.39 10.94 -2.70
CA VAL A 92 2.07 9.59 -2.25
C VAL A 92 0.57 9.51 -1.95
N ASP A 93 -0.10 8.53 -2.54
CA ASP A 93 -1.51 8.28 -2.27
C ASP A 93 -1.69 7.31 -1.11
N ILE A 94 -2.39 7.76 -0.05
CA ILE A 94 -2.76 6.95 1.11
C ILE A 94 -4.29 6.90 1.19
N PRO A 95 -4.93 5.88 0.60
CA PRO A 95 -6.38 5.78 0.62
C PRO A 95 -6.91 5.42 2.02
N GLY A 96 -8.18 5.74 2.25
CA GLY A 96 -8.93 5.24 3.40
C GLY A 96 -9.28 3.76 3.28
N GLY A 97 -10.10 3.28 4.21
CA GLY A 97 -10.74 1.97 4.10
C GLY A 97 -11.74 1.90 2.94
N LEU A 98 -12.38 0.75 2.81
CA LEU A 98 -13.46 0.52 1.84
C LEU A 98 -14.77 0.40 2.59
N GLU A 99 -15.87 0.84 1.96
CA GLU A 99 -17.23 0.70 2.50
C GLU A 99 -17.32 1.21 3.96
N ASP A 100 -17.80 0.37 4.87
CA ASP A 100 -17.99 0.70 6.30
C ASP A 100 -16.68 1.09 7.02
N MET A 101 -15.51 0.78 6.44
CA MET A 101 -14.20 1.11 6.99
C MET A 101 -13.61 2.41 6.44
N SER A 102 -14.30 3.09 5.52
CA SER A 102 -13.81 4.25 4.76
C SER A 102 -13.20 5.37 5.62
N ASP A 103 -13.75 5.62 6.80
CA ASP A 103 -13.24 6.62 7.74
C ASP A 103 -12.60 6.03 9.01
N VAL A 104 -12.57 4.70 9.15
CA VAL A 104 -12.02 4.00 10.32
C VAL A 104 -10.52 3.74 10.17
N VAL A 105 -10.05 3.54 8.94
CA VAL A 105 -8.66 3.17 8.66
C VAL A 105 -8.06 3.92 7.49
N TRP A 106 -6.73 4.01 7.47
CA TRP A 106 -5.95 4.12 6.23
C TRP A 106 -5.53 2.74 5.75
N ARG A 107 -5.19 2.62 4.46
CA ARG A 107 -4.56 1.42 3.90
C ARG A 107 -3.27 1.80 3.17
N ILE A 108 -2.17 1.18 3.57
CA ILE A 108 -0.88 1.31 2.87
C ILE A 108 -0.64 0.04 2.06
N GLY A 109 -0.53 0.18 0.74
CA GLY A 109 -0.22 -0.90 -0.18
C GLY A 109 1.25 -0.91 -0.56
N ILE A 110 1.95 -2.03 -0.35
CA ILE A 110 3.35 -2.22 -0.72
C ILE A 110 3.48 -3.29 -1.81
N MET A 111 2.87 -3.03 -2.96
CA MET A 111 2.77 -3.99 -4.07
C MET A 111 3.78 -3.68 -5.18
N GLY A 112 4.39 -4.73 -5.74
CA GLY A 112 5.24 -4.60 -6.93
C GLY A 112 6.41 -3.66 -6.70
N TYR A 113 6.51 -2.59 -7.51
CA TYR A 113 7.57 -1.58 -7.40
C TYR A 113 7.63 -0.92 -6.01
N ASN A 114 6.49 -0.82 -5.30
CA ASN A 114 6.43 -0.15 -4.01
C ASN A 114 7.06 -0.97 -2.87
N SER A 115 7.31 -2.27 -3.08
CA SER A 115 7.99 -3.14 -2.11
C SER A 115 9.50 -2.88 -2.08
N LYS A 116 9.90 -1.69 -1.63
CA LYS A 116 11.30 -1.28 -1.45
C LYS A 116 11.50 -0.53 -0.13
N PRO A 117 12.61 -0.75 0.61
CA PRO A 117 12.88 -0.06 1.86
C PRO A 117 12.81 1.47 1.77
N ASP A 118 13.31 2.06 0.68
CA ASP A 118 13.28 3.51 0.47
C ASP A 118 11.85 4.07 0.40
N ASN A 119 10.93 3.33 -0.21
CA ASN A 119 9.52 3.71 -0.27
C ASN A 119 8.88 3.61 1.13
N ILE A 120 9.26 2.61 1.93
CA ILE A 120 8.79 2.49 3.31
C ILE A 120 9.27 3.68 4.14
N ALA A 121 10.56 4.03 4.02
CA ALA A 121 11.13 5.18 4.72
C ALA A 121 10.43 6.50 4.33
N LEU A 122 10.16 6.69 3.03
CA LEU A 122 9.43 7.85 2.52
C LEU A 122 8.02 7.95 3.13
N VAL A 123 7.27 6.83 3.13
CA VAL A 123 5.91 6.77 3.66
C VAL A 123 5.89 7.05 5.15
N LEU A 124 6.80 6.45 5.93
CA LEU A 124 6.89 6.68 7.37
C LEU A 124 7.21 8.14 7.71
N LYS A 125 8.16 8.74 6.97
CA LYS A 125 8.48 10.17 7.11
C LYS A 125 7.25 11.03 6.81
N ALA A 126 6.59 10.78 5.68
CA ALA A 126 5.41 11.54 5.27
C ALA A 126 4.27 11.43 6.28
N PHE A 127 4.04 10.24 6.84
CA PHE A 127 3.05 10.03 7.90
C PHE A 127 3.38 10.80 9.17
N GLY A 128 4.63 10.75 9.64
CA GLY A 128 5.05 11.49 10.83
C GLY A 128 4.79 12.99 10.69
N GLU A 129 5.27 13.60 9.60
CA GLU A 129 5.06 15.02 9.34
C GLU A 129 3.58 15.40 9.17
N ALA A 130 2.80 14.54 8.51
CA ALA A 130 1.37 14.78 8.32
C ALA A 130 0.59 14.73 9.65
N LEU A 131 0.92 13.79 10.53
CA LEU A 131 0.31 13.69 11.86
C LEU A 131 0.63 14.92 12.70
N ASP A 132 1.89 15.37 12.71
CA ASP A 132 2.29 16.57 13.44
C ASP A 132 1.59 17.82 12.90
N TYR A 133 1.50 17.95 11.58
CA TYR A 133 0.75 19.04 10.94
C TYR A 133 -0.72 19.05 11.36
N VAL A 134 -1.40 17.90 11.31
CA VAL A 134 -2.82 17.80 11.63
C VAL A 134 -3.08 18.06 13.12
N ARG A 135 -2.26 17.51 14.02
CA ARG A 135 -2.36 17.77 15.48
C ARG A 135 -2.23 19.26 15.78
N ASN A 136 -1.21 19.92 15.22
CA ASN A 136 -0.96 21.34 15.43
C ASN A 136 -2.05 22.24 14.85
N LYS A 137 -2.61 21.89 13.69
CA LYS A 137 -3.60 22.71 13.00
C LYS A 137 -5.01 22.60 13.60
N TYR A 138 -5.39 21.41 14.06
CA TYR A 138 -6.77 21.12 14.47
C TYR A 138 -6.94 20.89 15.98
N GLY A 139 -5.86 20.92 16.77
CA GLY A 139 -5.92 20.83 18.23
C GLY A 139 -6.33 19.44 18.71
N ALA A 140 -5.68 18.40 18.19
CA ALA A 140 -5.84 17.00 18.60
C ALA A 140 -4.64 16.51 19.41
#